data_AF-G4CM88-F1
#
_entry.id   AF-G4CM88-F1
#
_cell.length_a   1.000
_cell.length_b   1.000
_cell.length_c   1.000
_cell.angle_alpha   90.00
_cell.angle_beta   90.00
_cell.angle_gamma   90.00
#
_symmetry.space_group_name_H-M   'P 1'
#
loop_
_entity.id
_entity.type
_entity.pdbx_description
1 polymer ?
#
loop_
_entity_poly.entity_id
_entity_poly.type
_entity_poly.pdbx_seq_one_letter_code
_entity_poly.pdbx_strand_id
1 'polypeptide(L)'
;MNIKRILSIGIVGTLLSACSATGTQFAGFTPPAEGQSKIYVYRPSAFKGSGVHYDVHANDQLIGHIRNGGYISKELIPGDYEIWAKTEARRSVQVPLRPNETQCVKASVGFGAFVGRPKLEWVPMEKCETEIRSTVQSAK
;
A
#
# COMPACT_ATOMS: atom_id res chain seq x y z
N MET A 1 18.83 26.27 -60.90
CA MET A 1 20.02 25.53 -60.39
C MET A 1 19.71 25.10 -58.96
N ASN A 2 19.37 23.83 -58.82
CA ASN A 2 18.96 23.18 -57.57
C ASN A 2 20.21 22.74 -56.79
N ILE A 3 20.32 23.08 -55.51
CA ILE A 3 21.18 22.34 -54.58
C ILE A 3 20.34 21.91 -53.39
N LYS A 4 20.01 20.62 -53.39
CA LYS A 4 19.36 19.89 -52.31
C LYS A 4 20.31 19.84 -51.11
N ARG A 5 19.89 20.32 -49.94
CA ARG A 5 20.53 19.99 -48.66
C ARG A 5 19.81 18.79 -48.07
N ILE A 6 20.42 17.62 -48.19
CA ILE A 6 20.04 16.39 -47.48
C ILE A 6 21.24 16.05 -46.59
N LEU A 7 21.03 16.07 -45.27
CA LEU A 7 21.74 15.36 -44.19
C LEU A 7 21.19 15.91 -42.87
N SER A 8 20.82 15.19 -41.81
CA SER A 8 20.58 13.79 -41.48
C SER A 8 20.12 13.78 -40.01
N ILE A 9 19.22 12.86 -39.62
CA ILE A 9 19.23 12.08 -38.37
C ILE A 9 19.31 12.90 -37.05
N GLY A 10 18.29 12.96 -36.20
CA GLY A 10 17.78 11.77 -35.50
C GLY A 10 16.58 12.05 -34.61
N ILE A 11 15.56 11.21 -34.78
CA ILE A 11 14.51 10.96 -33.80
C ILE A 11 15.17 10.24 -32.61
N VAL A 12 15.19 10.88 -31.45
CA VAL A 12 15.34 10.18 -30.18
C VAL A 12 14.21 10.66 -29.28
N GLY A 13 13.05 10.05 -29.47
CA GLY A 13 11.95 10.14 -28.52
C GLY A 13 12.36 9.40 -27.25
N THR A 14 12.70 10.15 -26.21
CA THR A 14 12.90 9.60 -24.87
C THR A 14 11.54 9.22 -24.28
N LEU A 15 11.08 8.02 -24.60
CA LEU A 15 10.04 7.33 -23.84
C LEU A 15 10.59 6.99 -22.46
N LEU A 16 10.57 7.96 -21.55
CA LEU A 16 10.83 7.75 -20.12
C LEU A 16 9.60 7.07 -19.50
N SER A 17 9.36 5.80 -19.84
CA SER A 17 8.47 4.93 -19.07
C SER A 17 9.24 4.34 -17.89
N ALA A 18 9.60 5.20 -16.94
CA ALA A 18 10.13 4.79 -15.65
C ALA A 18 8.96 4.47 -14.70
N CYS A 19 8.34 3.29 -14.85
CA CYS A 19 7.49 2.74 -13.79
C CYS A 19 8.40 2.30 -12.63
N SER A 20 8.81 3.25 -11.79
CA SER A 20 9.64 3.00 -10.60
C SER A 20 8.81 2.55 -9.38
N ALA A 21 7.65 1.93 -9.59
CA ALA A 21 6.91 1.28 -8.51
C ALA A 21 7.32 -0.20 -8.47
N THR A 22 8.26 -0.55 -7.59
CA THR A 22 8.65 -1.94 -7.35
C THR A 22 7.52 -2.65 -6.60
N GLY A 23 6.62 -3.32 -7.33
CA GLY A 23 5.53 -4.13 -6.77
C GLY A 23 4.47 -4.47 -7.82
N THR A 24 3.77 -5.59 -7.65
CA THR A 24 2.65 -5.95 -8.53
C THR A 24 1.44 -5.08 -8.22
N GLN A 25 0.80 -4.50 -9.24
CA GLN A 25 -0.44 -3.75 -9.06
C GLN A 25 -1.50 -4.61 -8.37
N PHE A 26 -2.32 -3.99 -7.51
CA PHE A 26 -3.48 -4.66 -6.94
C PHE A 26 -4.42 -5.18 -8.05
N ALA A 27 -4.56 -6.50 -8.14
CA ALA A 27 -5.35 -7.16 -9.18
C ALA A 27 -6.79 -7.50 -8.75
N GLY A 28 -7.08 -7.41 -7.45
CA GLY A 28 -8.36 -7.79 -6.88
C GLY A 28 -8.22 -8.46 -5.51
N PHE A 29 -9.33 -8.54 -4.79
CA PHE A 29 -9.39 -9.28 -3.55
C PHE A 29 -9.38 -10.79 -3.84
N THR A 30 -8.69 -11.53 -2.99
CA THR A 30 -8.73 -12.99 -3.01
C THR A 30 -9.49 -13.46 -1.77
N PRO A 31 -10.43 -14.40 -1.87
CA PRO A 31 -11.10 -14.93 -0.69
C PRO A 31 -10.07 -15.54 0.28
N PRO A 32 -10.27 -15.44 1.61
CA PRO A 32 -9.47 -16.21 2.56
C PRO A 32 -9.63 -17.72 2.33
N ALA A 33 -8.65 -18.51 2.77
CA ALA A 33 -8.86 -19.95 2.96
C ALA A 33 -10.05 -20.22 3.90
N GLU A 34 -10.67 -21.39 3.75
CA GLU A 34 -11.84 -21.77 4.55
C GLU A 34 -11.54 -21.69 6.06
N GLY A 35 -12.42 -21.01 6.80
CA GLY A 35 -12.28 -20.80 8.24
C GLY A 35 -11.27 -19.72 8.64
N GLN A 36 -10.51 -19.17 7.69
CA GLN A 36 -9.58 -18.06 7.93
C GLN A 36 -10.25 -16.71 7.67
N SER A 37 -9.60 -15.64 8.11
CA SER A 37 -9.89 -14.27 7.73
C SER A 37 -8.72 -13.68 6.95
N LYS A 38 -8.98 -12.70 6.10
CA LYS A 38 -7.94 -11.98 5.36
C LYS A 38 -7.98 -10.50 5.68
N ILE A 39 -6.83 -9.94 6.02
CA ILE A 39 -6.68 -8.50 6.22
C ILE A 39 -5.86 -7.90 5.08
N TYR A 40 -6.36 -6.79 4.54
CA TYR A 40 -5.61 -5.91 3.65
C TYR A 40 -5.27 -4.61 4.39
N VAL A 41 -3.99 -4.27 4.44
CA VAL A 41 -3.55 -2.96 4.92
C VAL A 41 -3.01 -2.19 3.74
N TYR A 42 -3.63 -1.08 3.39
CA TYR A 42 -3.28 -0.32 2.20
C TYR A 42 -2.97 1.13 2.54
N ARG A 43 -2.02 1.71 1.80
CA ARG A 43 -1.62 3.11 1.94
C ARG A 43 -1.68 3.78 0.57
N PRO A 44 -2.71 4.61 0.31
CA PRO A 44 -2.74 5.43 -0.89
C PRO A 44 -1.48 6.30 -1.02
N SER A 45 -1.03 6.53 -2.25
CA SER A 45 0.12 7.38 -2.50
C SER A 45 -0.15 8.82 -2.04
N ALA A 46 0.77 9.39 -1.27
CA ALA A 46 0.73 10.78 -0.89
C ALA A 46 2.14 11.40 -1.04
N PHE A 47 2.19 12.66 -1.50
CA PHE A 47 3.45 13.40 -1.58
C PHE A 47 4.06 13.60 -0.20
N LYS A 48 3.23 13.97 0.78
CA LYS A 48 3.65 14.16 2.16
C LYS A 48 3.94 12.83 2.84
N GLY A 49 5.14 12.71 3.42
CA GLY A 49 5.59 11.49 4.10
C GLY A 49 5.88 10.34 3.14
N SER A 50 6.13 10.62 1.86
CA SER A 50 6.40 9.62 0.82
C SER A 50 7.59 8.71 1.17
N GLY A 51 8.64 9.28 1.77
CA GLY A 51 9.82 8.55 2.25
C GLY A 51 9.66 7.84 3.60
N VAL A 52 8.50 7.95 4.24
CA VAL A 52 8.23 7.23 5.50
C VAL A 52 7.65 5.87 5.15
N HIS A 53 8.27 4.82 5.67
CA HIS A 53 7.79 3.44 5.60
C HIS A 53 7.84 2.84 7.01
N TYR A 54 7.01 1.84 7.29
CA TYR A 54 6.92 1.27 8.63
C TYR A 54 6.34 -0.13 8.62
N ASP A 55 6.63 -0.86 9.68
CA ASP A 55 6.08 -2.19 9.93
C ASP A 55 4.65 -2.09 10.45
N VAL A 56 3.81 -3.01 9.99
CA VAL A 56 2.44 -3.20 10.45
C VAL A 56 2.36 -4.55 11.14
N HIS A 57 1.79 -4.53 12.34
CA HIS A 57 1.60 -5.70 13.17
C HIS A 57 0.10 -5.94 13.40
N ALA A 58 -0.26 -7.20 13.59
CA ALA A 58 -1.54 -7.65 14.11
C ALA A 58 -1.26 -8.34 15.45
N ASN A 59 -1.66 -7.70 16.56
CA ASN A 59 -1.18 -8.06 17.90
C ASN A 59 0.35 -8.14 17.92
N ASP A 60 0.95 -9.24 18.34
CA ASP A 60 2.42 -9.40 18.38
C ASP A 60 3.02 -9.87 17.04
N GLN A 61 2.19 -10.19 16.04
CA GLN A 61 2.65 -10.72 14.76
C GLN A 61 2.94 -9.60 13.75
N LEU A 62 4.17 -9.54 13.23
CA LEU A 62 4.49 -8.72 12.05
C LEU A 62 3.75 -9.27 10.82
N ILE A 63 2.91 -8.45 10.19
CA ILE A 63 2.15 -8.84 8.99
C ILE A 63 2.72 -8.26 7.70
N GLY A 64 3.54 -7.21 7.78
CA GLY A 64 4.35 -6.73 6.65
C GLY A 64 4.87 -5.31 6.82
N HIS A 65 5.68 -4.87 5.85
CA HIS A 65 6.24 -3.53 5.78
C HIS A 65 5.48 -2.67 4.75
N ILE A 66 4.84 -1.58 5.18
CA ILE A 66 3.97 -0.77 4.30
C ILE A 66 4.73 0.44 3.73
N ARG A 67 4.70 0.56 2.40
CA ARG A 67 5.30 1.70 1.65
C ARG A 67 4.24 2.68 1.16
N ASN A 68 4.69 3.83 0.67
CA ASN A 68 3.80 4.81 0.04
C ASN A 68 3.23 4.24 -1.27
N GLY A 69 1.91 4.31 -1.47
CA GLY A 69 1.25 3.67 -2.61
C GLY A 69 1.25 2.14 -2.53
N GLY A 70 1.52 1.56 -1.35
CA GLY A 70 1.65 0.13 -1.16
C GLY A 70 0.43 -0.50 -0.52
N TYR A 71 0.28 -1.83 -0.65
CA TYR A 71 -0.61 -2.64 0.18
C TYR A 71 0.09 -3.90 0.71
N ILE A 72 -0.43 -4.45 1.79
CA ILE A 72 -0.08 -5.74 2.39
C ILE A 72 -1.37 -6.57 2.43
N SER A 73 -1.25 -7.88 2.24
CA SER A 73 -2.33 -8.84 2.48
C SER A 73 -1.82 -9.98 3.35
N LYS A 74 -2.64 -10.40 4.31
CA LYS A 74 -2.28 -11.50 5.22
C LYS A 74 -3.53 -12.28 5.61
N GLU A 75 -3.40 -13.61 5.64
CA GLU A 75 -4.41 -14.48 6.25
C GLU A 75 -4.10 -14.69 7.73
N LEU A 76 -5.15 -14.59 8.55
CA LEU A 76 -5.10 -14.69 10.00
C LEU A 76 -6.26 -15.57 10.48
N ILE A 77 -6.07 -16.21 11.62
CA ILE A 77 -7.16 -16.95 12.29
C ILE A 77 -8.20 -15.93 12.76
N PRO A 78 -9.51 -16.21 12.67
CA PRO A 78 -10.55 -15.32 13.19
C PRO A 78 -10.34 -14.95 14.67
N GLY A 79 -10.60 -13.70 15.01
CA GLY A 79 -10.41 -13.12 16.34
C GLY A 79 -10.43 -11.59 16.29
N ASP A 80 -10.33 -10.94 17.45
CA ASP A 80 -10.19 -9.48 17.53
C ASP A 80 -8.69 -9.12 17.55
N TYR A 81 -8.28 -8.25 16.63
CA TYR A 81 -6.87 -7.88 16.47
C TYR A 81 -6.66 -6.38 16.68
N GLU A 82 -5.62 -6.04 17.43
CA GLU A 82 -5.02 -4.71 17.40
C GLU A 82 -4.09 -4.62 16.21
N ILE A 83 -4.50 -3.87 15.18
CA ILE A 83 -3.63 -3.55 14.06
C ILE A 83 -2.85 -2.29 14.41
N TRP A 84 -1.53 -2.38 14.48
CA TRP A 84 -0.70 -1.28 14.93
C TRP A 84 0.57 -1.09 14.10
N ALA A 85 1.06 0.15 14.12
CA ALA A 85 2.30 0.56 13.49
C ALA A 85 2.98 1.63 14.33
N LYS A 86 4.30 1.75 14.21
CA LYS A 86 5.10 2.71 14.98
C LYS A 86 6.21 3.32 14.13
N THR A 87 6.35 4.64 14.23
CA THR A 87 7.58 5.37 13.88
C THR A 87 8.04 6.14 15.12
N GLU A 88 7.80 7.45 15.18
CA GLU A 88 7.98 8.29 16.38
C GLU A 88 6.96 7.92 17.48
N ALA A 89 5.73 7.60 17.10
CA ALA A 89 4.67 7.20 18.01
C ALA A 89 3.92 5.97 17.48
N ARG A 90 3.48 5.09 18.39
CA ARG A 90 2.61 3.95 18.07
C ARG A 90 1.19 4.46 17.83
N ARG A 91 0.54 3.95 16.79
CA ARG A 91 -0.90 4.09 16.56
C ARG A 91 -1.49 2.72 16.27
N SER A 92 -2.75 2.55 16.65
CA SER A 92 -3.46 1.31 16.48
C SER A 92 -4.94 1.53 16.22
N VAL A 93 -5.58 0.49 15.69
CA VAL A 93 -7.03 0.37 15.52
C VAL A 93 -7.44 -1.07 15.81
N GLN A 94 -8.58 -1.26 16.47
CA GLN A 94 -9.13 -2.59 16.71
C GLN A 94 -9.94 -3.04 15.51
N VAL A 95 -9.69 -4.26 15.05
CA VAL A 95 -10.35 -4.86 13.88
C VAL A 95 -10.85 -6.25 14.24
N PRO A 96 -12.17 -6.49 14.26
CA PRO A 96 -12.70 -7.84 14.37
C PRO A 96 -12.46 -8.57 13.05
N LEU A 97 -11.89 -9.78 13.11
CA LEU A 97 -11.70 -10.68 11.98
C LEU A 97 -12.59 -11.92 12.17
N ARG A 98 -13.63 -12.06 11.36
CA ARG A 98 -14.57 -13.18 11.37
C ARG A 98 -14.22 -14.23 10.31
N PRO A 99 -14.69 -15.48 10.49
CA PRO A 99 -14.43 -16.54 9.52
C PRO A 99 -14.92 -16.18 8.12
N ASN A 100 -14.13 -16.50 7.11
CA ASN A 100 -14.41 -16.30 5.69
C ASN A 100 -14.63 -14.85 5.28
N GLU A 101 -14.17 -13.88 6.09
CA GLU A 101 -14.32 -12.46 5.78
C GLU A 101 -12.99 -11.81 5.37
N THR A 102 -13.11 -10.67 4.67
CA THR A 102 -11.98 -9.79 4.38
C THR A 102 -12.21 -8.44 5.04
N GLN A 103 -11.19 -7.93 5.74
CA GLN A 103 -11.21 -6.60 6.35
C GLN A 103 -10.10 -5.70 5.79
N CYS A 104 -10.34 -4.40 5.83
CA CYS A 104 -9.39 -3.41 5.33
C CYS A 104 -9.00 -2.36 6.37
N VAL A 105 -7.71 -2.09 6.47
CA VAL A 105 -7.17 -0.97 7.25
C VAL A 105 -6.46 -0.01 6.31
N LYS A 106 -6.91 1.25 6.32
CA LYS A 106 -6.23 2.34 5.64
C LYS A 106 -5.08 2.84 6.51
N ALA A 107 -3.89 2.82 5.93
CA ALA A 107 -2.68 3.38 6.50
C ALA A 107 -2.36 4.74 5.85
N SER A 108 -1.89 5.69 6.65
CA SER A 108 -1.39 6.97 6.16
C SER A 108 -0.33 7.55 7.10
N VAL A 109 0.24 8.71 6.76
CA VAL A 109 1.27 9.37 7.56
C VAL A 109 0.79 10.77 7.95
N GLY A 110 0.66 11.01 9.25
CA GLY A 110 0.41 12.30 9.85
C GLY A 110 1.69 13.08 10.17
N PHE A 111 1.52 14.29 10.71
CA PHE A 111 2.64 15.08 11.23
C PHE A 111 3.26 14.43 12.49
N GLY A 112 4.58 14.56 12.62
CA GLY A 112 5.34 14.31 13.85
C GLY A 112 6.36 15.43 14.08
N ALA A 113 7.13 15.36 15.16
CA ALA A 113 8.10 16.40 15.50
C ALA A 113 9.31 16.36 14.56
N PHE A 114 9.78 15.14 14.24
CA PHE A 114 10.89 14.92 13.31
C PHE A 114 10.53 13.90 12.23
N VAL A 115 9.77 12.85 12.58
CA VAL A 115 9.36 11.78 11.66
C VAL A 115 7.84 11.70 11.62
N GLY A 116 7.27 11.53 10.42
CA GLY A 116 5.83 11.37 10.25
C GLY A 116 5.28 10.16 11.03
N ARG A 117 4.14 10.34 11.70
CA ARG A 117 3.51 9.32 12.55
C ARG A 117 2.51 8.48 11.72
N PRO A 118 2.41 7.15 11.92
CA PRO A 118 1.38 6.36 11.27
C PRO A 118 -0.01 6.86 11.67
N LYS A 119 -0.99 6.65 10.80
CA LYS A 119 -2.41 6.71 11.11
C LYS A 119 -3.05 5.47 10.51
N LEU A 120 -3.85 4.78 11.29
CA LEU A 120 -4.56 3.57 10.90
C LEU A 120 -6.07 3.81 11.10
N GLU A 121 -6.85 3.45 10.10
CA GLU A 121 -8.31 3.59 10.10
C GLU A 121 -8.90 2.28 9.58
N TRP A 122 -9.75 1.64 10.37
CA TRP A 122 -10.57 0.52 9.89
C TRP A 122 -11.66 1.09 8.99
N VAL A 123 -11.70 0.65 7.73
CA VAL A 123 -12.58 1.24 6.71
C VAL A 123 -13.57 0.20 6.17
N PRO A 124 -14.78 0.63 5.76
CA PRO A 124 -15.72 -0.21 5.02
C PRO A 124 -15.11 -0.72 3.70
N MET A 125 -15.60 -1.88 3.24
CA MET A 125 -15.06 -2.54 2.06
C MET A 125 -15.24 -1.68 0.80
N GLU A 126 -16.33 -0.93 0.68
CA GLU A 126 -16.63 -0.08 -0.48
C GLU A 126 -15.55 1.00 -0.68
N LYS A 127 -15.09 1.59 0.43
CA LYS A 127 -13.99 2.56 0.44
C LYS A 127 -12.66 1.89 0.10
N CYS A 128 -12.42 0.72 0.67
CA CYS A 128 -11.21 -0.06 0.40
C CYS A 128 -11.09 -0.42 -1.08
N GLU A 129 -12.15 -0.99 -1.67
CA GLU A 129 -12.23 -1.37 -3.08
C GLU A 129 -11.91 -0.25 -4.04
N THR A 130 -12.23 0.98 -3.68
CA THR A 130 -11.93 2.16 -4.49
C THR A 130 -10.48 2.58 -4.33
N GLU A 131 -10.01 2.74 -3.10
CA GLU A 131 -8.71 3.36 -2.81
C GLU A 131 -7.52 2.40 -3.09
N ILE A 132 -7.68 1.10 -2.79
CA ILE A 132 -6.61 0.10 -2.92
C ILE A 132 -6.20 -0.17 -4.36
N ARG A 133 -7.08 0.07 -5.34
CA ARG A 133 -6.84 -0.18 -6.78
C ARG A 133 -5.61 0.53 -7.32
N SER A 134 -5.25 1.67 -6.74
CA SER A 134 -4.09 2.47 -7.14
C SER A 134 -2.77 1.99 -6.54
N THR A 135 -2.80 0.98 -5.66
CA THR A 135 -1.65 0.54 -4.89
C THR A 135 -0.96 -0.69 -5.50
N VAL A 136 0.31 -0.86 -5.14
CA VAL A 136 1.12 -2.04 -5.50
C VAL A 136 1.43 -2.87 -4.26
N GLN A 137 1.67 -4.17 -4.43
CA GLN A 137 2.08 -5.03 -3.33
C GLN A 137 3.39 -4.50 -2.74
N SER A 138 3.39 -4.22 -1.43
CA SER A 138 4.62 -3.83 -0.73
C SER A 138 5.56 -5.04 -0.69
N ALA A 139 6.84 -4.79 -1.01
CA ALA A 139 7.88 -5.80 -0.87
C ALA A 139 7.91 -6.35 0.57
N LYS A 140 8.04 -7.67 0.69
CA LYS A 140 8.21 -8.36 1.98
C LYS A 140 9.53 -8.01 2.62
#